data_AF-A0A7X7GLJ1-F1
#
_entry.id   AF-A0A7X7GLJ1-F1
#
_cell.length_a   1.000
_cell.length_b   1.000
_cell.length_c   1.000
_cell.angle_alpha   90.00
_cell.angle_beta   90.00
_cell.angle_gamma   90.00
#
_symmetry.space_group_name_H-M   'P 1'
#
loop_
_entity.id
_entity.type
_entity.pdbx_description
1 polymer ?
#
loop_
_entity_poly.entity_id
_entity_poly.type
_entity_poly.pdbx_seq_one_letter_code
_entity_poly.pdbx_strand_id
1 'polypeptide(L)'
;MTAVDDVTRPDTDLFERPPRPWLRPAAVLRDFGPRYVSNGLIGLIFSCTGPVAVILAAGATGGLSQAELASWIFGVFALNGILTIAMSLAYRQPLGFFWTIPGTILVGGSLTHLSWAEVVGAFFATAALITVLGVTGLVRRTMEALPMPIVMAMVAGVFLSFGTNLVKALGSDFAIAVPMIVVFLLLSTVGALGRWMPPILGALLAGAVAVAFSGRFEPQPGSGNVFAAPVFTAPVFTWSALLELVVPLAITVIVVQNGQGVAV
;
A
#
# COMPACT_ATOMS: atom_id res chain seq x y z
N MET A 1 9.88 43.75 4.30
CA MET A 1 9.71 43.97 5.75
C MET A 1 8.50 43.13 6.15
N THR A 2 8.60 41.92 6.70
CA THR A 2 9.67 41.17 7.36
C THR A 2 9.60 39.71 6.88
N ALA A 3 10.61 39.30 6.12
CA ALA A 3 11.00 37.91 5.96
C ALA A 3 12.37 37.83 6.65
N VAL A 4 12.64 36.74 7.36
CA VAL A 4 13.69 36.57 8.38
C VAL A 4 13.13 36.85 9.79
N ASP A 5 12.43 35.86 10.36
CA ASP A 5 12.32 35.63 11.83
C ASP A 5 11.55 34.33 12.17
N ASP A 6 11.69 33.27 11.37
CA ASP A 6 11.06 31.97 11.71
C ASP A 6 12.03 30.79 11.60
N VAL A 7 13.24 31.00 12.12
CA VAL A 7 14.18 29.91 12.41
C VAL A 7 14.39 29.94 13.92
N THR A 8 14.20 28.78 14.56
CA THR A 8 14.41 28.46 15.99
C THR A 8 13.25 28.64 16.96
N ARG A 9 12.15 27.91 16.76
CA ARG A 9 11.52 27.21 17.90
C ARG A 9 11.68 25.70 17.68
N PRO A 10 12.25 24.93 18.62
CA PRO A 10 12.05 23.49 18.58
C PRO A 10 10.54 23.27 18.62
N ASP A 11 10.00 22.64 17.59
CA ASP A 11 8.57 22.39 17.50
C ASP A 11 8.17 21.46 18.65
N THR A 12 7.71 22.06 19.77
CA THR A 12 7.32 21.35 20.99
C THR A 12 5.85 20.94 20.96
N ASP A 13 5.10 21.41 19.96
CA ASP A 13 3.69 21.05 19.80
C ASP A 13 3.60 19.68 19.12
N LEU A 14 3.30 18.68 19.94
CA LEU A 14 3.10 17.30 19.52
C LEU A 14 1.89 17.12 18.58
N PHE A 15 0.99 18.10 18.56
CA PHE A 15 -0.22 18.11 17.75
C PHE A 15 -0.23 19.31 16.80
N GLU A 16 -0.08 19.05 15.51
CA GLU A 16 -0.29 20.05 14.47
C GLU A 16 -1.77 20.40 14.36
N ARG A 17 -2.10 21.69 14.35
CA ARG A 17 -3.48 22.15 14.21
C ARG A 17 -3.78 22.48 12.75
N PRO A 18 -4.94 22.06 12.22
CA PRO A 18 -5.30 22.39 10.85
C PRO A 18 -5.40 23.92 10.66
N PRO A 19 -4.86 24.45 9.55
CA PRO A 19 -4.81 25.89 9.30
C PRO A 19 -6.23 26.47 9.16
N ARG A 20 -6.48 27.60 9.83
CA ARG A 20 -7.74 28.34 9.74
C ARG A 20 -7.57 29.57 8.82
N PRO A 21 -8.61 30.01 8.08
CA PRO A 21 -9.97 29.44 8.00
C PRO A 21 -10.00 28.12 7.24
N TRP A 22 -11.05 27.32 7.37
CA TRP A 22 -11.19 26.02 6.68
C TRP A 22 -11.40 26.23 5.17
N LEU A 23 -11.04 25.25 4.33
CA LEU A 23 -11.37 25.32 2.90
C LEU A 23 -12.88 25.30 2.68
N ARG A 24 -13.36 26.19 1.82
CA ARG A 24 -14.75 26.21 1.39
C ARG A 24 -14.93 25.20 0.26
N PRO A 25 -16.00 24.36 0.27
CA PRO A 25 -16.26 23.42 -0.82
C PRO A 25 -16.32 24.09 -2.20
N ALA A 26 -16.85 25.33 -2.27
CA ALA A 26 -16.90 26.11 -3.50
C ALA A 26 -15.49 26.45 -4.07
N ALA A 27 -14.49 26.64 -3.21
CA ALA A 27 -13.12 26.87 -3.65
C ALA A 27 -12.51 25.59 -4.24
N VAL A 28 -12.73 24.44 -3.59
CA VAL A 28 -12.29 23.13 -4.10
C VAL A 28 -12.90 22.85 -5.47
N LEU A 29 -14.20 23.12 -5.63
CA LEU A 29 -14.90 22.88 -6.89
C LEU A 29 -14.41 23.81 -8.01
N ARG A 30 -14.08 25.05 -7.68
CA ARG A 30 -13.52 26.02 -8.63
C ARG A 30 -12.11 25.64 -9.09
N ASP A 31 -11.31 25.08 -8.18
CA ASP A 31 -9.94 24.70 -8.45
C ASP A 31 -9.85 23.31 -9.11
N PHE A 32 -10.96 22.55 -9.14
CA PHE A 32 -11.06 21.27 -9.84
C PHE A 32 -10.96 21.45 -11.36
N GLY A 33 -10.32 20.49 -12.04
CA GLY A 33 -10.09 20.60 -13.47
C GLY A 33 -9.52 19.35 -14.11
N PRO A 34 -9.47 19.30 -15.46
CA PRO A 34 -9.13 18.09 -16.22
C PRO A 34 -7.75 17.52 -15.87
N ARG A 35 -6.77 18.37 -15.55
CA ARG A 35 -5.42 17.95 -15.15
C ARG A 35 -5.42 17.18 -13.83
N TYR A 36 -6.22 17.61 -12.85
CA TYR A 36 -6.33 16.94 -11.56
C TYR A 36 -7.03 15.59 -11.69
N VAL A 37 -8.08 15.52 -12.52
CA VAL A 37 -8.75 14.25 -12.86
C VAL A 37 -7.76 13.30 -13.53
N SER A 38 -6.99 13.77 -14.51
CA SER A 38 -5.98 12.96 -15.19
C SER A 38 -4.90 12.47 -14.22
N ASN A 39 -4.36 13.33 -13.37
CA ASN A 39 -3.36 12.94 -12.38
C ASN A 39 -3.92 11.93 -11.36
N GLY A 40 -5.15 12.13 -10.89
CA GLY A 40 -5.84 11.18 -10.02
C GLY A 40 -6.06 9.83 -10.68
N LEU A 41 -6.46 9.81 -11.95
CA LEU A 41 -6.64 8.59 -12.72
C LEU A 41 -5.31 7.85 -12.93
N ILE A 42 -4.23 8.58 -13.25
CA ILE A 42 -2.88 8.01 -13.37
C ILE A 42 -2.44 7.39 -12.05
N GLY A 43 -2.64 8.09 -10.93
CA GLY A 43 -2.34 7.58 -9.59
C GLY A 43 -3.14 6.34 -9.23
N LEU A 44 -4.43 6.30 -9.59
CA LEU A 44 -5.31 5.15 -9.40
C LEU A 44 -4.82 3.94 -10.19
N ILE A 45 -4.52 4.12 -11.49
CA ILE A 45 -4.02 3.05 -12.36
C ILE A 45 -2.68 2.51 -11.83
N PHE A 46 -1.78 3.39 -11.41
CA PHE A 46 -0.51 2.97 -10.82
C PHE A 46 -0.73 2.15 -9.53
N SER A 47 -1.65 2.60 -8.67
CA SER A 47 -1.98 1.94 -7.41
C SER A 47 -2.63 0.55 -7.62
N CYS A 48 -3.41 0.37 -8.68
CA CYS A 48 -4.08 -0.91 -8.94
C CYS A 48 -3.20 -1.95 -9.63
N THR A 49 -2.10 -1.56 -10.29
CA THR A 49 -1.34 -2.47 -11.15
C THR A 49 -0.38 -3.38 -10.38
N GLY A 50 0.41 -2.83 -9.47
CA GLY A 50 1.41 -3.60 -8.71
C GLY A 50 0.93 -3.96 -7.31
N PRO A 51 0.63 -2.96 -6.47
CA PRO A 51 0.31 -3.18 -5.06
C PRO A 51 -0.91 -4.10 -4.79
N VAL A 52 -1.92 -4.10 -5.67
CA VAL A 52 -3.10 -4.98 -5.53
C VAL A 52 -2.74 -6.45 -5.76
N ALA A 53 -1.82 -6.74 -6.67
CA ALA A 53 -1.37 -8.11 -6.92
C ALA A 53 -0.75 -8.74 -5.66
N VAL A 54 -0.11 -7.93 -4.81
CA VAL A 54 0.44 -8.39 -3.52
C VAL A 54 -0.67 -8.79 -2.55
N ILE A 55 -1.76 -8.02 -2.48
CA ILE A 55 -2.93 -8.35 -1.64
C ILE A 55 -3.59 -9.65 -2.14
N LEU A 56 -3.78 -9.76 -3.46
CA LEU A 56 -4.35 -10.96 -4.07
C LEU A 56 -3.49 -12.20 -3.78
N ALA A 57 -2.16 -12.10 -3.95
CA ALA A 57 -1.24 -13.19 -3.65
C ALA A 57 -1.25 -13.57 -2.16
N ALA A 58 -1.24 -12.59 -1.26
CA ALA A 58 -1.28 -12.81 0.18
C ALA A 58 -2.58 -13.50 0.61
N GLY A 59 -3.74 -12.98 0.18
CA GLY A 59 -5.02 -13.58 0.56
C GLY A 59 -5.27 -14.93 -0.10
N ALA A 60 -4.82 -15.14 -1.35
CA ALA A 60 -4.90 -16.46 -1.99
C ALA A 60 -4.04 -17.51 -1.25
N THR A 61 -2.82 -17.15 -0.85
CA THR A 61 -1.96 -18.02 -0.04
C THR A 61 -2.61 -18.34 1.31
N GLY A 62 -3.29 -17.35 1.89
CA GLY A 62 -4.03 -17.48 3.15
C GLY A 62 -5.41 -18.14 3.06
N GLY A 63 -5.84 -18.57 1.88
CA GLY A 63 -7.16 -19.19 1.69
C GLY A 63 -8.35 -18.27 1.95
N LEU A 64 -8.19 -16.94 1.83
CA LEU A 64 -9.30 -16.00 1.98
C LEU A 64 -10.35 -16.23 0.90
N SER A 65 -11.62 -16.11 1.29
CA SER A 65 -12.71 -16.13 0.33
C SER A 65 -12.64 -14.93 -0.62
N GLN A 66 -13.26 -15.06 -1.80
CA GLN A 66 -13.37 -13.96 -2.75
C GLN A 66 -14.03 -12.71 -2.15
N ALA A 67 -15.01 -12.91 -1.25
CA ALA A 67 -15.69 -11.84 -0.55
C ALA A 67 -14.78 -11.10 0.43
N GLU A 68 -13.93 -11.81 1.18
CA GLU A 68 -12.94 -11.21 2.08
C GLU A 68 -11.86 -10.46 1.33
N LEU A 69 -11.33 -11.03 0.24
CA LEU A 69 -10.37 -10.37 -0.66
C LEU A 69 -10.96 -9.08 -1.25
N ALA A 70 -12.19 -9.14 -1.76
CA ALA A 70 -12.87 -7.96 -2.31
C ALA A 70 -13.12 -6.90 -1.23
N SER A 71 -13.53 -7.30 -0.03
CA SER A 71 -13.72 -6.42 1.14
C SER A 71 -12.40 -5.76 1.56
N TRP A 72 -11.30 -6.51 1.59
CA TRP A 72 -9.99 -5.99 1.95
C TRP A 72 -9.50 -4.95 0.93
N ILE A 73 -9.58 -5.28 -0.37
CA ILE A 73 -9.24 -4.34 -1.46
C ILE A 73 -10.14 -3.09 -1.39
N PHE A 74 -11.45 -3.27 -1.14
CA PHE A 74 -12.37 -2.16 -0.95
C PHE A 74 -11.93 -1.26 0.20
N GLY A 75 -11.62 -1.81 1.38
CA GLY A 75 -11.14 -1.04 2.52
C GLY A 75 -9.85 -0.27 2.18
N VAL A 76 -8.93 -0.92 1.48
CA VAL A 76 -7.65 -0.35 1.06
C VAL A 76 -7.80 0.83 0.10
N PHE A 77 -8.79 0.85 -0.79
CA PHE A 77 -9.00 1.99 -1.70
C PHE A 77 -9.99 3.02 -1.13
N ALA A 78 -11.13 2.57 -0.64
CA ALA A 78 -12.21 3.44 -0.19
C ALA A 78 -11.84 4.18 1.10
N LEU A 79 -11.41 3.46 2.15
CA LEU A 79 -11.13 4.09 3.45
C LEU A 79 -9.88 4.98 3.37
N ASN A 80 -8.81 4.49 2.74
CA ASN A 80 -7.59 5.28 2.54
C ASN A 80 -7.82 6.48 1.62
N GLY A 81 -8.62 6.33 0.56
CA GLY A 81 -8.99 7.44 -0.32
C GLY A 81 -9.79 8.51 0.41
N ILE A 82 -10.79 8.11 1.20
CA ILE A 82 -11.58 9.02 2.04
C ILE A 82 -10.65 9.73 3.04
N LEU A 83 -9.75 9.01 3.71
CA LEU A 83 -8.84 9.57 4.70
C LEU A 83 -7.84 10.55 4.06
N THR A 84 -7.27 10.19 2.91
CA THR A 84 -6.39 11.03 2.09
C THR A 84 -7.08 12.34 1.70
N ILE A 85 -8.31 12.27 1.18
CA ILE A 85 -9.07 13.47 0.81
C ILE A 85 -9.39 14.31 2.05
N ALA A 86 -9.92 13.69 3.11
CA ALA A 86 -10.33 14.37 4.32
C ALA A 86 -9.16 15.12 4.99
N MET A 87 -8.03 14.43 5.16
CA MET A 87 -6.85 15.00 5.80
C MET A 87 -6.15 16.02 4.89
N SER A 88 -6.05 15.77 3.59
CA SER A 88 -5.46 16.75 2.67
C SER A 88 -6.25 18.05 2.63
N LEU A 89 -7.58 17.98 2.67
CA LEU A 89 -8.45 19.16 2.74
C LEU A 89 -8.39 19.86 4.11
N ALA A 90 -8.31 19.09 5.19
CA ALA A 90 -8.24 19.64 6.55
C ALA A 90 -6.91 20.36 6.81
N TYR A 91 -5.78 19.77 6.41
CA TYR A 91 -4.43 20.29 6.66
C TYR A 91 -3.87 21.15 5.52
N ARG A 92 -4.53 21.20 4.36
CA ARG A 92 -4.07 21.93 3.16
C ARG A 92 -2.70 21.48 2.66
N GLN A 93 -2.41 20.20 2.85
CA GLN A 93 -1.16 19.56 2.48
C GLN A 93 -1.50 18.28 1.70
N PRO A 94 -0.65 17.82 0.77
CA PRO A 94 -0.87 16.60 0.02
C PRO A 94 -0.56 15.36 0.89
N LEU A 95 -1.45 15.03 1.83
CA LEU A 95 -1.28 13.92 2.76
C LEU A 95 -1.83 12.62 2.16
N GLY A 96 -0.93 11.71 1.78
CA GLY A 96 -1.28 10.40 1.25
C GLY A 96 -1.37 9.32 2.34
N PHE A 97 -2.56 8.76 2.54
CA PHE A 97 -2.76 7.61 3.43
C PHE A 97 -2.91 6.36 2.58
N PHE A 98 -2.02 5.40 2.79
CA PHE A 98 -1.97 4.15 2.03
C PHE A 98 -1.80 2.95 2.96
N TRP A 99 -1.96 1.76 2.39
CA TRP A 99 -1.68 0.51 3.08
C TRP A 99 -0.20 0.14 3.01
N THR A 100 0.19 -0.76 3.91
CA THR A 100 1.55 -1.28 4.00
C THR A 100 1.78 -2.46 3.05
N ILE A 101 2.48 -2.24 1.93
CA ILE A 101 2.95 -3.35 1.07
C ILE A 101 3.81 -4.36 1.84
N PRO A 102 4.88 -3.97 2.56
CA PRO A 102 5.64 -4.90 3.40
C PRO A 102 4.77 -5.62 4.43
N GLY A 103 3.80 -4.93 5.04
CA GLY A 103 2.87 -5.54 5.99
C GLY A 103 1.91 -6.54 5.34
N THR A 104 1.45 -6.30 4.11
CA THR A 104 0.64 -7.27 3.34
C THR A 104 1.40 -8.58 3.12
N ILE A 105 2.71 -8.51 2.87
CA ILE A 105 3.54 -9.72 2.70
C ILE A 105 3.66 -10.49 4.03
N LEU A 106 3.90 -9.79 5.13
CA LEU A 106 3.93 -10.40 6.46
C LEU A 106 2.61 -11.12 6.76
N VAL A 107 1.48 -10.48 6.45
CA VAL A 107 0.14 -11.06 6.61
C VAL A 107 -0.06 -12.28 5.71
N GLY A 108 0.40 -12.24 4.45
CA GLY A 108 0.33 -13.40 3.56
C GLY A 108 1.07 -14.62 4.14
N GLY A 109 2.22 -14.40 4.77
CA GLY A 109 2.95 -15.46 5.48
C GLY A 109 2.22 -15.97 6.72
N SER A 110 1.67 -15.07 7.54
CA SER A 110 0.99 -15.46 8.79
C SER A 110 -0.32 -16.21 8.55
N LEU A 111 -1.02 -15.93 7.45
CA LEU A 111 -2.28 -16.61 7.10
C LEU A 111 -2.11 -18.10 6.76
N THR A 112 -0.87 -18.60 6.67
CA THR A 112 -0.61 -20.04 6.54
C THR A 112 -0.93 -20.84 7.81
N HIS A 113 -1.03 -20.16 8.96
CA HIS A 113 -1.24 -20.80 10.26
C HIS A 113 -2.10 -19.98 11.24
N LEU A 114 -2.37 -18.70 10.96
CA LEU A 114 -3.34 -17.85 11.67
C LEU A 114 -4.61 -17.65 10.85
N SER A 115 -5.75 -17.53 11.53
CA SER A 115 -7.02 -17.18 10.88
C SER A 115 -7.10 -15.70 10.49
N TRP A 116 -7.94 -15.37 9.49
CA TRP A 116 -8.17 -13.98 9.10
C TRP A 116 -8.67 -13.10 10.27
N ALA A 117 -9.51 -13.64 11.15
CA ALA A 117 -10.01 -12.93 12.32
C ALA A 117 -8.89 -12.59 13.34
N GLU A 118 -7.90 -13.47 13.50
CA GLU A 118 -6.72 -13.21 14.34
C GLU A 118 -5.82 -12.12 13.75
N VAL A 119 -5.62 -12.13 12.43
CA VAL A 119 -4.90 -11.06 11.72
C VAL A 119 -5.61 -9.72 11.89
N VAL A 120 -6.95 -9.69 11.78
CA VAL A 120 -7.75 -8.48 12.05
C VAL A 120 -7.56 -8.01 13.49
N GLY A 121 -7.54 -8.92 14.48
CA GLY A 121 -7.21 -8.58 15.87
C GLY A 121 -5.82 -7.97 16.03
N ALA A 122 -4.81 -8.53 15.36
CA ALA A 122 -3.47 -7.97 15.34
C ALA A 122 -3.41 -6.58 14.68
N PHE A 123 -4.19 -6.31 13.63
CA PHE A 123 -4.29 -4.97 13.05
C PHE A 123 -4.85 -3.95 14.03
N PHE A 124 -5.91 -4.29 14.79
CA PHE A 124 -6.45 -3.40 15.82
C PHE A 124 -5.43 -3.12 16.93
N ALA A 125 -4.72 -4.15 17.40
CA ALA A 125 -3.67 -3.98 18.40
C ALA A 125 -2.49 -3.14 17.88
N THR A 126 -2.11 -3.33 16.62
CA THR A 126 -1.09 -2.51 15.94
C THR A 126 -1.53 -1.06 15.82
N ALA A 127 -2.77 -0.80 15.43
CA ALA A 127 -3.32 0.54 15.33
C ALA A 127 -3.35 1.24 16.70
N ALA A 128 -3.71 0.52 17.76
CA ALA A 128 -3.64 1.03 19.13
C ALA A 128 -2.19 1.37 19.53
N LEU A 129 -1.24 0.48 19.26
CA LEU A 129 0.18 0.71 19.55
C LEU A 129 0.71 1.94 18.81
N ILE A 130 0.49 2.04 17.49
CA ILE A 130 0.94 3.18 16.69
C ILE A 130 0.29 4.48 17.18
N THR A 131 -0.99 4.44 17.54
CA THR A 131 -1.70 5.60 18.10
C THR A 131 -1.04 6.07 19.40
N VAL A 132 -0.77 5.14 20.33
CA VAL A 132 -0.07 5.44 21.59
C VAL A 132 1.32 6.04 21.33
N LEU A 133 2.08 5.48 20.39
CA LEU A 133 3.40 6.02 20.01
C LEU A 133 3.30 7.41 19.38
N GLY A 134 2.27 7.66 18.57
CA GLY A 134 2.01 8.95 17.95
C GLY A 134 1.66 10.03 18.97
N VAL A 135 0.68 9.76 19.84
CA VAL A 135 0.22 10.73 20.87
C VAL A 135 1.26 10.98 21.97
N THR A 136 2.23 10.09 22.14
CA THR A 136 3.35 10.28 23.09
C THR A 136 4.58 10.92 22.44
N GLY A 137 4.57 11.13 21.12
CA GLY A 137 5.71 11.71 20.39
C GLY A 137 6.91 10.77 20.30
N LEU A 138 6.74 9.50 20.71
CA LEU A 138 7.78 8.49 20.69
C LEU A 138 8.17 8.09 19.27
N VAL A 139 7.26 8.22 18.31
CA VAL A 139 7.56 7.95 16.89
C VAL A 139 8.82 8.69 16.44
N ARG A 140 8.94 9.99 16.76
CA ARG A 140 10.11 10.79 16.40
C ARG A 140 11.39 10.23 17.00
N ARG A 141 11.37 9.91 18.30
CA ARG A 141 12.52 9.32 19.00
C ARG A 141 12.92 7.97 18.42
N THR A 142 11.94 7.13 18.09
CA THR A 142 12.18 5.82 17.47
C THR A 142 12.83 5.97 16.09
N MET A 143 12.36 6.92 15.28
CA MET A 143 12.92 7.19 13.95
C MET A 143 14.33 7.77 14.03
N GLU A 144 14.59 8.70 14.96
CA GLU A 144 15.94 9.25 15.20
C GLU A 144 16.92 8.19 15.73
N ALA A 145 16.43 7.18 16.45
CA ALA A 145 17.26 6.10 17.01
C ALA A 145 17.60 5.00 15.99
N LEU A 146 16.86 4.89 14.87
CA LEU A 146 17.05 3.85 13.86
C LEU A 146 18.03 4.31 12.78
N PRO A 147 19.23 3.69 12.68
CA PRO A 147 20.16 3.98 11.60
C PRO A 147 19.51 3.67 10.24
N MET A 148 19.63 4.60 9.29
CA MET A 148 19.14 4.42 7.92
C MET A 148 19.58 3.08 7.27
N PRO A 149 20.81 2.56 7.51
CA PRO A 149 21.19 1.24 7.01
C PRO A 149 20.28 0.09 7.47
N ILE A 150 19.73 0.16 8.70
CA ILE A 150 18.80 -0.85 9.20
C ILE A 150 17.46 -0.75 8.46
N VAL A 151 16.96 0.47 8.27
CA VAL A 151 15.73 0.71 7.50
C VAL A 151 15.87 0.16 6.08
N MET A 152 16.99 0.44 5.42
CA MET A 152 17.27 -0.05 4.07
C MET A 152 17.48 -1.58 4.03
N ALA A 153 18.06 -2.18 5.06
CA ALA A 153 18.17 -3.63 5.18
C ALA A 153 16.79 -4.30 5.33
N MET A 154 15.87 -3.70 6.10
CA MET A 154 14.49 -4.17 6.20
C MET A 154 13.75 -4.08 4.86
N VAL A 155 13.88 -2.94 4.17
CA VAL A 155 13.35 -2.73 2.82
C VAL A 155 13.87 -3.82 1.88
N ALA A 156 15.19 -4.05 1.85
CA ALA A 156 15.81 -5.07 1.02
C ALA A 156 15.31 -6.48 1.36
N GLY A 157 15.18 -6.82 2.65
CA GLY A 157 14.68 -8.12 3.09
C GLY A 157 13.25 -8.40 2.63
N VAL A 158 12.37 -7.41 2.74
CA VAL A 158 11.00 -7.49 2.21
C VAL A 158 11.03 -7.69 0.69
N PHE A 159 11.80 -6.87 -0.03
CA PHE A 159 11.84 -6.93 -1.49
C PHE A 159 12.57 -8.15 -2.07
N LEU A 160 13.46 -8.79 -1.30
CA LEU A 160 14.15 -10.01 -1.69
C LEU A 160 13.17 -11.15 -2.02
N SER A 161 12.05 -11.21 -1.31
CA SER A 161 10.98 -12.18 -1.60
C SER A 161 10.43 -12.03 -3.02
N PHE A 162 10.19 -10.81 -3.49
CA PHE A 162 9.76 -10.56 -4.87
C PHE A 162 10.83 -10.95 -5.89
N GLY A 163 12.10 -10.59 -5.63
CA GLY A 163 13.21 -10.94 -6.52
C GLY A 163 13.37 -12.46 -6.67
N THR A 164 13.34 -13.20 -5.56
CA THR A 164 13.43 -14.67 -5.58
C THR A 164 12.19 -15.32 -6.20
N ASN A 165 10.99 -14.78 -5.96
CA ASN A 165 9.76 -15.28 -6.57
C ASN A 165 9.72 -15.07 -8.09
N LEU A 166 10.31 -13.98 -8.59
CA LEU A 166 10.48 -13.76 -10.03
C LEU A 166 11.34 -14.86 -10.67
N VAL A 167 12.46 -15.22 -10.03
CA VAL A 167 13.34 -16.30 -10.51
C VAL A 167 12.62 -17.65 -10.44
N LYS A 168 11.89 -17.94 -9.37
CA LYS A 168 11.09 -19.17 -9.23
C LYS A 168 10.01 -19.25 -10.32
N ALA A 169 9.37 -18.13 -10.67
CA ALA A 169 8.32 -18.07 -11.68
C ALA A 169 8.82 -18.51 -13.08
N LEU A 170 10.09 -18.29 -13.40
CA LEU A 170 10.71 -18.79 -14.63
C LEU A 170 10.73 -20.33 -14.69
N GLY A 171 10.86 -20.99 -13.53
CA GLY A 171 10.84 -22.44 -13.42
C GLY A 171 9.43 -23.04 -13.35
N SER A 172 8.48 -22.34 -12.72
CA SER A 172 7.12 -22.86 -12.51
C SER A 172 6.17 -22.57 -13.69
N ASP A 173 6.24 -21.37 -14.27
CA ASP A 173 5.31 -20.91 -15.32
C ASP A 173 6.04 -20.08 -16.38
N PHE A 174 7.02 -20.72 -17.03
CA PHE A 174 7.86 -20.10 -18.06
C PHE A 174 7.07 -19.36 -19.14
N ALA A 175 5.97 -19.97 -19.62
CA ALA A 175 5.13 -19.42 -20.69
C ALA A 175 4.45 -18.08 -20.34
N ILE A 176 4.27 -17.79 -19.05
CA ILE A 176 3.67 -16.53 -18.57
C ILE A 176 4.77 -15.59 -18.07
N ALA A 177 5.71 -16.10 -17.27
CA ALA A 177 6.75 -15.29 -16.65
C ALA A 177 7.68 -14.62 -17.68
N VAL A 178 8.10 -15.34 -18.72
CA VAL A 178 9.05 -14.81 -19.71
C VAL A 178 8.46 -13.64 -20.52
N PRO A 179 7.26 -13.74 -21.13
CA PRO A 179 6.64 -12.60 -21.80
C PRO A 179 6.52 -11.36 -20.91
N MET A 180 6.11 -11.53 -19.64
CA MET A 180 6.00 -10.42 -18.68
C MET A 180 7.35 -9.74 -18.44
N ILE A 181 8.41 -10.53 -18.20
CA ILE A 181 9.78 -10.03 -17.98
C ILE A 181 10.30 -9.31 -19.22
N VAL A 182 10.13 -9.91 -20.41
CA VAL A 182 10.61 -9.31 -21.68
C VAL A 182 9.93 -7.98 -21.93
N VAL A 183 8.60 -7.91 -21.79
CA VAL A 183 7.86 -6.65 -22.00
C VAL A 183 8.26 -5.61 -20.94
N PHE A 184 8.41 -6.01 -19.68
CA PHE A 184 8.88 -5.11 -18.62
C PHE A 184 10.25 -4.52 -18.97
N LEU A 185 11.21 -5.36 -19.35
CA LEU A 185 12.57 -4.92 -19.69
C LEU A 185 12.57 -4.01 -20.91
N LEU A 186 11.87 -4.38 -21.99
CA LEU A 186 11.78 -3.56 -23.20
C LEU A 186 11.21 -2.17 -22.92
N LEU A 187 10.13 -2.08 -22.16
CA LEU A 187 9.52 -0.79 -21.78
C LEU A 187 10.43 0.01 -20.83
N SER A 188 11.21 -0.66 -19.99
CA SER A 188 12.12 -0.01 -19.03
C SER A 188 13.40 0.50 -19.69
N THR A 189 13.93 -0.21 -20.70
CA THR A 189 15.21 0.13 -21.33
C THR A 189 15.05 1.01 -22.56
N VAL A 190 13.94 0.89 -23.29
CA VAL A 190 13.70 1.68 -24.51
C VAL A 190 12.87 2.91 -24.15
N GLY A 191 13.53 4.04 -23.91
CA GLY A 191 12.87 5.28 -23.47
C GLY A 191 11.74 5.77 -24.40
N ALA A 192 11.83 5.47 -25.70
CA ALA A 192 10.78 5.78 -26.68
C ALA A 192 9.48 4.98 -26.46
N LEU A 193 9.56 3.79 -25.86
CA LEU A 193 8.42 2.94 -25.51
C LEU A 193 7.93 3.22 -24.08
N GLY A 194 8.85 3.40 -23.13
CA GLY A 194 8.51 3.71 -21.72
C GLY A 194 7.73 5.02 -21.53
N ARG A 195 7.83 5.98 -22.46
CA ARG A 195 7.03 7.21 -22.46
C ARG A 195 5.54 6.99 -22.77
N TRP A 196 5.18 5.87 -23.41
CA TRP A 196 3.79 5.56 -23.81
C TRP A 196 3.06 4.76 -22.73
N MET A 197 3.76 3.84 -22.07
CA MET A 197 3.17 2.93 -21.11
C MET A 197 4.16 2.60 -20.00
N PRO A 198 3.75 2.74 -18.71
CA PRO A 198 4.52 2.24 -17.58
C PRO A 198 4.91 0.76 -17.76
N PRO A 199 6.18 0.39 -17.52
CA PRO A 199 6.66 -0.98 -17.73
C PRO A 199 5.84 -2.06 -17.01
N ILE A 200 5.38 -1.74 -15.80
CA ILE A 200 4.58 -2.66 -14.97
C ILE A 200 3.18 -2.93 -15.56
N LEU A 201 2.56 -1.93 -16.19
CA LEU A 201 1.30 -2.10 -16.93
C LEU A 201 1.50 -2.98 -18.15
N GLY A 202 2.59 -2.76 -18.90
CA GLY A 202 2.91 -3.62 -20.05
C GLY A 202 3.17 -5.06 -19.65
N ALA A 203 3.90 -5.28 -18.55
CA ALA A 203 4.11 -6.61 -18.00
C ALA A 203 2.78 -7.27 -17.61
N LEU A 204 1.88 -6.55 -16.93
CA LEU A 204 0.55 -7.06 -16.59
C LEU A 204 -0.26 -7.45 -17.83
N LEU A 205 -0.27 -6.60 -18.87
CA LEU A 205 -0.96 -6.89 -20.13
C LEU A 205 -0.38 -8.12 -20.82
N ALA A 206 0.96 -8.24 -20.87
CA ALA A 206 1.62 -9.41 -21.42
C ALA A 206 1.24 -10.70 -20.66
N GLY A 207 1.17 -10.61 -19.33
CA GLY A 207 0.72 -11.71 -18.47
C GLY A 207 -0.73 -12.09 -18.74
N ALA A 208 -1.64 -11.12 -18.81
CA ALA A 208 -3.05 -11.35 -19.12
C ALA A 208 -3.24 -12.03 -20.48
N VAL A 209 -2.51 -11.57 -21.50
CA VAL A 209 -2.51 -12.17 -22.83
C VAL A 209 -1.96 -13.61 -22.80
N ALA A 210 -0.84 -13.84 -22.11
CA ALA A 210 -0.26 -15.17 -21.98
C ALA A 210 -1.22 -16.14 -21.26
N VAL A 211 -1.89 -15.70 -20.19
CA VAL A 211 -2.91 -16.49 -19.49
C VAL A 211 -4.10 -16.79 -20.40
N ALA A 212 -4.60 -15.81 -21.15
CA ALA A 212 -5.71 -16.02 -22.08
C ALA A 212 -5.38 -17.08 -23.14
N PHE A 213 -4.16 -17.07 -23.68
CA PHE A 213 -3.70 -18.08 -24.64
C PHE A 213 -3.32 -19.43 -24.01
N SER A 214 -3.08 -19.48 -22.70
CA SER A 214 -2.75 -20.73 -22.00
C SER A 214 -3.92 -21.70 -21.90
N GLY A 215 -5.15 -21.24 -22.17
CA GLY A 215 -6.37 -22.04 -21.99
C GLY A 215 -6.74 -22.29 -20.52
N ARG A 216 -5.97 -21.77 -19.56
CA ARG A 216 -6.20 -21.91 -18.11
C ARG A 216 -7.15 -20.85 -17.55
N PHE A 217 -7.67 -19.97 -18.40
CA PHE A 217 -8.62 -18.95 -17.98
C PHE A 217 -10.01 -19.58 -17.88
N GLU A 218 -10.40 -19.99 -16.68
CA GLU A 218 -11.73 -20.50 -16.36
C GLU A 218 -12.53 -19.42 -15.61
N PRO A 219 -13.23 -18.50 -16.31
CA PRO A 219 -14.09 -17.54 -15.67
C PRO A 219 -15.27 -18.28 -15.03
N GLN A 220 -15.38 -18.20 -13.71
CA GLN A 220 -16.43 -18.89 -12.97
C GLN A 220 -17.78 -18.18 -13.24
N PRO A 221 -18.80 -18.87 -13.79
CA PRO A 221 -20.07 -18.23 -14.12
C PRO A 221 -20.76 -17.69 -12.85
N GLY A 222 -21.07 -16.39 -12.81
CA GLY A 222 -21.77 -15.74 -11.70
C GLY A 222 -20.87 -15.26 -10.54
N SER A 223 -19.54 -15.36 -10.64
CA SER A 223 -18.59 -15.06 -9.55
C SER A 223 -18.19 -13.59 -9.41
N GLY A 224 -19.05 -12.64 -9.79
CA GLY A 224 -18.67 -11.24 -9.81
C GLY A 224 -19.82 -10.35 -9.39
N ASN A 225 -19.97 -10.12 -8.09
CA ASN A 225 -20.74 -8.96 -7.66
C ASN A 225 -19.95 -7.74 -8.14
N VAL A 226 -20.55 -6.90 -9.00
CA VAL A 226 -19.88 -5.74 -9.61
C VAL A 226 -19.40 -4.76 -8.53
N PHE A 227 -20.08 -4.77 -7.38
CA PHE A 227 -19.72 -4.00 -6.21
C PHE A 227 -19.10 -4.92 -5.15
N ALA A 228 -17.88 -4.56 -4.73
CA ALA A 228 -17.30 -5.11 -3.51
C ALA A 228 -18.12 -4.63 -2.32
N ALA A 229 -18.68 -5.56 -1.56
CA ALA A 229 -19.36 -5.26 -0.30
C ALA A 229 -18.35 -5.39 0.86
N PRO A 230 -18.32 -4.45 1.81
CA PRO A 230 -17.55 -4.62 3.02
C PRO A 230 -18.09 -5.82 3.80
N VAL A 231 -17.21 -6.80 4.02
CA VAL A 231 -17.45 -7.95 4.89
C VAL A 231 -16.90 -7.59 6.26
N PHE A 232 -17.78 -7.56 7.26
CA PHE A 232 -17.38 -7.31 8.63
C PHE A 232 -16.81 -8.60 9.24
N THR A 233 -15.55 -8.55 9.66
CA THR A 233 -14.88 -9.63 10.39
C THR A 233 -14.65 -9.17 11.82
N ALA A 234 -15.24 -9.86 12.80
CA ALA A 234 -14.99 -9.57 14.20
C ALA A 234 -13.55 -9.94 14.58
N PRO A 235 -12.79 -9.06 15.27
CA PRO A 235 -11.42 -9.34 15.65
C PRO A 235 -11.36 -10.46 16.70
N VAL A 236 -10.41 -11.37 16.54
CA VAL A 236 -10.03 -12.36 17.55
C VAL A 236 -8.63 -12.02 18.05
N PHE A 237 -8.45 -11.92 19.36
CA PHE A 237 -7.16 -11.57 19.95
C PHE A 237 -6.51 -12.83 20.55
N THR A 238 -5.41 -13.28 19.95
CA THR A 238 -4.60 -14.39 20.44
C THR A 238 -3.17 -13.95 20.69
N TRP A 239 -2.52 -14.55 21.70
CA TRP A 239 -1.13 -14.22 22.02
C TRP A 239 -0.16 -14.54 20.88
N SER A 240 -0.41 -15.62 20.13
CA SER A 240 0.34 -15.97 18.91
C SER A 240 0.31 -14.82 17.90
N ALA A 241 -0.89 -14.40 17.49
CA ALA A 241 -1.05 -13.33 16.50
C ALA A 241 -0.50 -11.99 17.01
N LEU A 242 -0.71 -11.65 18.28
CA LEU A 242 -0.22 -10.40 18.85
C LEU A 242 1.31 -10.33 18.87
N LEU A 243 1.97 -11.39 19.33
CA LEU A 243 3.44 -11.43 19.43
C LEU A 243 4.10 -11.51 18.04
N GLU A 244 3.48 -12.22 17.11
CA GLU A 244 4.00 -12.41 15.76
C GLU A 244 3.85 -11.16 14.89
N LEU A 245 2.66 -10.52 14.90
CA LEU A 245 2.34 -9.51 13.89
C LEU A 245 2.47 -8.07 14.39
N VAL A 246 2.17 -7.77 15.66
CA VAL A 246 1.99 -6.37 16.10
C VAL A 246 3.28 -5.56 15.95
N VAL A 247 4.40 -6.10 16.43
CA VAL A 247 5.69 -5.40 16.38
C VAL A 247 6.19 -5.29 14.93
N PRO A 248 6.25 -6.37 14.12
CA PRO A 248 6.64 -6.26 12.73
C PRO A 248 5.76 -5.30 11.94
N LEU A 249 4.43 -5.38 12.07
CA LEU A 249 3.52 -4.47 11.38
C LEU A 249 3.73 -3.02 11.79
N ALA A 250 3.88 -2.73 13.08
CA ALA A 250 4.19 -1.37 13.57
C ALA A 250 5.49 -0.83 12.97
N ILE A 251 6.53 -1.66 12.89
CA ILE A 251 7.81 -1.27 12.26
C ILE A 251 7.62 -1.02 10.75
N THR A 252 6.85 -1.85 10.04
CA THR A 252 6.61 -1.62 8.60
C THR A 252 5.92 -0.29 8.31
N VAL A 253 5.03 0.14 9.20
CA VAL A 253 4.31 1.41 9.07
C VAL A 253 5.22 2.56 9.49
N ILE A 254 5.71 2.53 10.73
CA ILE A 254 6.49 3.66 11.29
C ILE A 254 7.81 3.81 10.55
N VAL A 255 8.58 2.75 10.37
CA VAL A 255 9.98 2.84 9.95
C VAL A 255 10.14 2.74 8.45
N VAL A 256 9.59 1.66 7.86
CA VAL A 256 9.86 1.32 6.46
C VAL A 256 9.18 2.32 5.51
N GLN A 257 7.87 2.50 5.62
CA GLN A 257 7.15 3.36 4.68
C GLN A 257 7.37 4.84 4.92
N ASN A 258 7.24 5.32 6.18
CA ASN A 258 7.43 6.75 6.44
C ASN A 258 8.90 7.15 6.26
N GLY A 259 9.85 6.26 6.58
CA GLY A 259 11.27 6.50 6.30
C GLY A 259 11.58 6.61 4.80
N GLN A 260 10.98 5.75 3.97
CA GLN A 260 11.08 5.86 2.50
C GLN A 260 10.50 7.17 1.97
N GLY A 261 9.36 7.61 2.51
CA GLY A 261 8.73 8.87 2.11
C GLY A 261 9.57 10.12 2.41
N VAL A 262 10.48 10.06 3.38
CA VAL A 262 11.42 11.16 3.70
C VAL A 262 12.71 11.07 2.87
N ALA A 263 13.10 9.87 2.45
CA ALA A 263 14.38 9.62 1.79
C ALA A 263 14.39 9.84 0.26
N VAL A 264 13.21 9.96 -0.37
CA VAL A 264 13.02 10.11 -1.83
C VAL A 264 12.44 11.48 -2.13
#